data_AF-A0A2G2GAJ7-F1
#
_entry.id   AF-A0A2G2GAJ7-F1
#
_cell.length_a   1.000
_cell.length_b   1.000
_cell.length_c   1.000
_cell.angle_alpha   90.00
_cell.angle_beta   90.00
_cell.angle_gamma   90.00
#
_symmetry.space_group_name_H-M   'P 1'
#
loop_
_entity.id
_entity.type
_entity.pdbx_description
1 polymer ?
#
loop_
_entity_poly.entity_id
_entity_poly.type
_entity_poly.pdbx_seq_one_letter_code
_entity_poly.pdbx_strand_id
1 'polypeptide(L)' 'MVKFLGKIGNISFIAIGIFVILNPKFTARGGTTDLSYMNLNIFVGLALVGFGLALFWNERKKK' A
#
# COMPACT_ATOMS: atom_id res chain seq x y z
N MET A 1 14.38 20.06 -6.16
CA MET A 1 13.22 19.49 -6.88
C MET A 1 13.09 17.98 -6.68
N VAL A 2 14.13 17.18 -6.96
CA VAL A 2 14.09 15.70 -6.88
C VAL A 2 13.76 15.13 -5.49
N LYS A 3 14.29 15.72 -4.41
CA LYS A 3 13.99 15.29 -3.02
C LYS A 3 12.53 15.52 -2.60
N PHE A 4 11.83 16.44 -3.24
CA PHE A 4 10.41 16.74 -2.95
C PHE A 4 9.50 15.75 -3.69
N LEU A 5 9.86 15.38 -4.93
CA LEU A 5 9.21 14.30 -5.69
C LEU A 5 9.33 12.95 -4.99
N GLY A 6 10.50 12.63 -4.42
CA GLY A 6 10.72 11.39 -3.66
C GLY A 6 9.79 11.28 -2.44
N LYS A 7 9.70 12.36 -1.65
CA LYS A 7 8.76 12.45 -0.51
C LYS A 7 7.30 12.28 -0.92
N ILE A 8 6.86 12.95 -2.00
CA ILE A 8 5.49 12.84 -2.48
C ILE A 8 5.21 11.40 -2.91
N GLY A 9 6.12 10.78 -3.67
CA GLY A 9 6.00 9.38 -4.09
C GLY A 9 5.87 8.41 -2.92
N ASN A 10 6.68 8.59 -1.86
CA ASN A 10 6.64 7.73 -0.67
C ASN A 10 5.30 7.84 0.07
N ILE A 11 4.77 9.05 0.21
CA ILE A 11 3.45 9.28 0.80
C ILE A 11 2.33 8.71 -0.08
N SER A 12 2.48 8.79 -1.41
CA SER A 12 1.54 8.17 -2.34
C SER A 12 1.45 6.65 -2.18
N PHE A 13 2.58 5.95 -1.98
CA PHE A 13 2.56 4.51 -1.71
C PHE A 13 1.83 4.16 -0.42
N ILE A 14 2.01 4.95 0.64
CA ILE A 14 1.30 4.77 1.91
C ILE A 14 -0.21 4.99 1.72
N ALA A 15 -0.60 6.08 1.04
CA ALA A 15 -1.99 6.41 0.79
C ALA A 15 -2.71 5.35 -0.06
N ILE A 16 -2.05 4.86 -1.12
CA ILE A 16 -2.58 3.79 -1.97
C ILE A 16 -2.70 2.49 -1.18
N GLY A 17 -1.70 2.14 -0.36
CA GLY A 17 -1.76 0.95 0.49
C GLY A 17 -2.94 0.99 1.45
N ILE A 18 -3.17 2.11 2.15
CA ILE A 18 -4.34 2.31 3.03
C ILE A 18 -5.65 2.20 2.23
N PHE A 19 -5.72 2.82 1.05
CA PHE A 19 -6.91 2.77 0.21
C PHE A 19 -7.27 1.33 -0.20
N VAL A 20 -6.28 0.51 -0.56
CA VAL A 20 -6.48 -0.89 -0.94
C VAL A 20 -6.95 -1.75 0.24
N ILE A 21 -6.45 -1.49 1.46
CA ILE A 21 -6.92 -2.18 2.68
C ILE A 21 -8.37 -1.84 2.97
N LEU A 22 -8.74 -0.55 2.86
CA LEU A 22 -10.08 -0.06 3.19
C LEU A 22 -11.13 -0.36 2.12
N ASN A 23 -10.72 -0.63 0.88
CA ASN A 23 -11.63 -0.90 -0.23
C ASN A 23 -11.36 -2.29 -0.84
N PRO A 24 -11.56 -3.38 -0.08
CA PRO A 24 -11.44 -4.72 -0.65
C PRO A 24 -12.51 -4.89 -1.73
N LYS A 25 -12.09 -5.08 -2.98
CA LYS A 25 -13.01 -5.43 -4.07
C LYS A 25 -13.36 -6.90 -3.97
N PHE A 26 -14.60 -7.18 -3.59
CA PHE A 26 -15.21 -8.50 -3.73
C PHE A 26 -15.62 -8.67 -5.19
N THR A 27 -14.96 -9.58 -5.90
CA THR A 27 -15.42 -9.99 -7.23
C THR A 27 -16.49 -11.02 -6.95
N ALA A 28 -17.78 -10.71 -7.19
CA ALA A 28 -18.92 -11.57 -6.84
C ALA A 28 -18.88 -12.97 -7.51
N ARG A 29 -17.98 -13.83 -7.04
CA ARG A 29 -17.75 -15.20 -7.47
C ARG A 29 -17.94 -16.04 -6.21
N GLY A 30 -19.16 -16.53 -6.02
CA GLY A 30 -19.55 -17.21 -4.79
C GLY A 30 -18.58 -18.32 -4.39
N GLY A 31 -18.26 -18.39 -3.10
CA GLY A 31 -17.41 -19.42 -2.48
C GLY A 31 -16.24 -18.85 -1.68
N THR A 32 -15.41 -19.73 -1.14
CA THR A 32 -14.19 -19.43 -0.34
C THR A 32 -13.20 -18.49 -1.04
N THR A 33 -13.35 -18.29 -2.35
CA THR A 33 -12.54 -17.41 -3.19
C THR A 33 -12.67 -15.94 -2.78
N ASP A 34 -13.84 -15.48 -2.34
CA ASP A 34 -14.06 -14.11 -1.88
C ASP A 34 -13.22 -13.77 -0.63
N LEU A 35 -13.07 -14.73 0.29
CA LEU A 35 -12.26 -14.58 1.49
C LEU A 35 -10.76 -14.56 1.15
N SER A 36 -10.32 -15.37 0.18
CA SER A 36 -8.94 -15.36 -0.32
C SER A 36 -8.58 -14.04 -1.01
N TYR A 37 -9.47 -13.46 -1.81
CA TYR A 37 -9.24 -12.15 -2.44
C TYR A 37 -9.25 -10.99 -1.43
N MET A 38 -10.09 -11.07 -0.39
CA MET A 38 -10.07 -10.11 0.71
C MET A 38 -8.71 -10.14 1.44
N ASN A 39 -8.22 -11.34 1.77
CA ASN A 39 -6.90 -11.50 2.38
C ASN A 39 -5.77 -11.02 1.47
N LEU A 40 -5.89 -11.22 0.16
CA LEU A 40 -4.91 -10.73 -0.81
C LEU A 40 -4.89 -9.19 -0.88
N ASN A 41 -6.05 -8.54 -0.90
CA ASN A 41 -6.12 -7.07 -0.90
C ASN A 41 -5.50 -6.48 0.37
N ILE A 42 -5.81 -7.07 1.54
CA ILE A 42 -5.21 -6.66 2.81
C ILE A 42 -3.69 -6.86 2.79
N PHE A 43 -3.21 -8.00 2.29
CA PHE A 43 -1.78 -8.29 2.18
C PHE A 43 -1.05 -7.30 1.26
N VAL A 44 -1.59 -7.06 0.06
CA VAL A 44 -1.03 -6.11 -0.92
C VAL A 44 -1.03 -4.69 -0.34
N GLY A 45 -2.11 -4.30 0.31
CA GLY A 45 -2.22 -2.98 0.94
C GLY A 45 -1.20 -2.80 2.07
N LEU A 46 -1.02 -3.80 2.94
CA LEU A 46 0.00 -3.78 4.00
C LEU A 46 1.42 -3.73 3.42
N ALA A 47 1.70 -4.47 2.34
CA ALA A 47 2.99 -4.43 1.66
C ALA A 47 3.30 -3.04 1.09
N LEU A 48 2.31 -2.38 0.48
CA LEU A 48 2.45 -1.01 -0.04
C LEU A 48 2.70 0.02 1.07
N VAL A 49 1.98 -0.07 2.18
CA VAL A 49 2.22 0.78 3.36
C VAL A 49 3.62 0.56 3.91
N GLY A 50 4.02 -0.70 4.09
CA GLY A 50 5.35 -1.06 4.59
C GLY A 50 6.47 -0.55 3.68
N PHE A 51 6.31 -0.70 2.37
CA PHE A 51 7.26 -0.20 1.38
C PHE A 51 7.36 1.33 1.40
N GLY A 52 6.23 2.04 1.43
CA GLY A 52 6.21 3.49 1.53
C GLY A 52 6.88 4.01 2.81
N LEU A 53 6.65 3.35 3.95
CA LEU A 53 7.32 3.66 5.22
C LEU A 53 8.83 3.38 5.17
N ALA A 54 9.25 2.27 4.56
CA ALA A 54 10.66 1.93 4.41
C ALA A 54 11.41 2.96 3.56
N LEU A 55 10.80 3.39 2.44
CA LEU A 55 11.35 4.46 1.60
C LEU A 55 11.41 5.79 2.35
N PHE A 56 10.35 6.15 3.08
CA PHE A 56 10.31 7.36 3.89
C PHE A 56 11.40 7.35 4.98
N TRP A 57 11.62 6.22 5.66
CA TRP A 57 12.69 6.08 6.64
C TRP A 57 14.06 6.20 5.97
N ASN A 58 14.27 5.54 4.83
CA ASN A 58 15.55 5.57 4.13
C ASN A 58 15.91 6.99 3.66
N GLU A 59 14.93 7.78 3.21
CA GLU A 59 15.13 9.21 2.91
C GLU A 59 15.50 10.05 4.15
N ARG A 60 14.97 9.70 5.32
CA ARG A 60 15.31 10.37 6.60
C ARG A 60 16.73 10.05 7.06
N LYS A 61 17.23 8.83 6.83
CA LYS A 61 18.62 8.41 7.15
C LYS A 61 19.68 8.98 6.20
N LYS A 62 19.30 9.33 4.97
CA LYS A 62 20.21 9.94 3.96
C LYS A 62 20.34 11.47 4.11
N LYS A 63 19.68 12.08 5.09
CA LYS A 63 19.84 13.49 5.47
C LYS A 63 20.82 13.60 6.62
#